data_AF-A0A4P5VF15-F1
#
_entry.id   AF-A0A4P5VF15-F1
#
_cell.length_a   1.000
_cell.length_b   1.000
_cell.length_c   1.000
_cell.angle_alpha   90.00
_cell.angle_beta   90.00
_cell.angle_gamma   90.00
#
_symmetry.space_group_name_H-M   'P 1'
#
loop_
_entity.id
_entity.type
_entity.pdbx_description
1 polymer ?
#
loop_
_entity_poly.entity_id
_entity_poly.type
_entity_poly.pdbx_seq_one_letter_code
_entity_poly.pdbx_strand_id
1 'polypeptide(L)'
;MTATTTKTRAKTAKAATAAPPAVTAEVLPAEAPAATEATTTPQAAIVPAAEAQAISRWEAIACDIAIAEGKAPGKVFDYDDQWDNKQARSWVYELRQLKGKIERARKDAKAVHLERGKAVDESAKLLEAAVQGLIEPHETAIKAIEAKEEARIEAHRAVLDRIAALTEGVETALDASARLAELGTIDPTTLEEFSEAGANRCAEALERLQILHDTLAAQEAERMELEALRAEKAAREEADRIAQLQREAVEADRLAREAETERQRLAAEEQARTEREAIAAREAQALAQVEAARLAQEEAERRLAEELAARQREAEQQEREAKDLAAQVEAAIEIEKELYAATVQRRDGLVAALTEVLITMDPGTAARAIADGTLHPAVQVDWSEV
;
A
#
# COMPACT_ATOMS: atom_id res chain seq x y z
N MET A 1 11.99 32.37 -21.20
CA MET A 1 12.19 32.82 -22.59
C MET A 1 13.56 33.46 -22.71
N THR A 2 14.59 32.67 -22.97
CA THR A 2 15.94 33.14 -23.28
C THR A 2 16.52 32.15 -24.29
N ALA A 3 16.51 32.59 -25.56
CA ALA A 3 16.99 31.80 -26.68
C ALA A 3 18.50 32.01 -26.83
N THR A 4 19.28 30.95 -26.68
CA THR A 4 20.73 30.95 -26.90
C THR A 4 21.00 30.22 -28.22
N THR A 5 21.40 30.98 -29.24
CA THR A 5 21.67 30.52 -30.60
C THR A 5 22.99 29.76 -30.68
N THR A 6 22.93 28.47 -30.96
CA THR A 6 24.08 27.59 -31.22
C THR A 6 24.51 27.72 -32.68
N LYS A 7 25.78 28.09 -32.93
CA LYS A 7 26.35 28.21 -34.28
C LYS A 7 27.19 26.97 -34.61
N THR A 8 26.56 25.99 -35.24
CA THR A 8 27.19 24.78 -35.77
C THR A 8 27.88 25.09 -37.10
N ARG A 9 29.21 24.93 -37.18
CA ARG A 9 29.97 25.07 -38.44
C ARG A 9 30.37 23.67 -38.92
N ALA A 10 29.65 23.17 -39.92
CA ALA A 10 29.97 21.95 -40.63
C ALA A 10 31.26 22.14 -41.45
N LYS A 11 32.25 21.25 -41.23
CA LYS A 11 33.47 21.15 -42.02
C LYS A 11 33.32 19.92 -42.91
N THR A 12 33.09 20.16 -44.20
CA THR A 12 33.03 19.15 -45.25
C THR A 12 34.39 18.47 -45.43
N ALA A 13 34.42 17.15 -45.24
CA ALA A 13 35.52 16.28 -45.59
C ALA A 13 35.55 16.05 -47.10
N LYS A 14 36.72 16.22 -47.72
CA LYS A 14 36.99 15.82 -49.10
C LYS A 14 37.94 14.62 -49.04
N ALA A 15 37.37 13.44 -49.32
CA ALA A 15 38.10 12.21 -49.52
C ALA A 15 38.90 12.25 -50.83
N ALA A 16 40.14 11.78 -50.80
CA ALA A 16 40.90 11.41 -51.97
C ALA A 16 41.58 10.06 -51.69
N THR A 17 40.98 9.04 -52.30
CA THR A 17 41.45 7.67 -52.48
C THR A 17 42.59 7.64 -53.49
N ALA A 18 43.70 6.93 -53.19
CA ALA A 18 44.39 6.06 -54.14
C ALA A 18 45.54 5.29 -53.46
N ALA A 19 45.51 3.97 -53.68
CA ALA A 19 46.49 2.98 -53.24
C ALA A 19 47.82 3.06 -54.03
N PRO A 20 48.91 2.45 -53.52
CA PRO A 20 50.23 2.45 -54.16
C PRO A 20 50.39 1.28 -55.15
N PRO A 21 51.32 1.38 -56.12
CA PRO A 21 51.99 0.20 -56.63
C PRO A 21 53.48 0.17 -56.26
N ALA A 22 53.89 -1.03 -55.87
CA ALA A 22 55.27 -1.45 -55.70
C ALA A 22 56.08 -1.28 -56.98
N VAL A 23 57.34 -0.87 -56.84
CA VAL A 23 58.39 -1.15 -57.83
C VAL A 23 59.65 -1.56 -57.07
N THR A 24 59.94 -2.86 -57.17
CA THR A 24 61.23 -3.50 -56.95
C THR A 24 62.19 -3.10 -58.07
N ALA A 25 63.41 -2.69 -57.75
CA ALA A 25 64.54 -2.77 -58.67
C ALA A 25 65.87 -2.76 -57.90
N GLU A 26 66.36 -3.96 -57.65
CA GLU A 26 67.75 -4.34 -57.44
C GLU A 26 68.53 -4.13 -58.75
N VAL A 27 69.64 -3.35 -58.76
CA VAL A 27 70.83 -3.55 -59.64
C VAL A 27 72.04 -2.80 -59.04
N LEU A 28 73.03 -3.61 -58.64
CA LEU A 28 74.51 -3.50 -58.63
C LEU A 28 75.26 -2.14 -58.65
N PRO A 29 76.43 -2.08 -57.96
CA PRO A 29 77.37 -0.96 -58.01
C PRO A 29 78.31 -1.07 -59.20
N ALA A 30 78.60 0.06 -59.85
CA ALA A 30 79.65 0.17 -60.87
C ALA A 30 80.55 1.38 -60.57
N GLU A 31 81.85 1.10 -60.58
CA GLU A 31 82.98 2.02 -60.44
C GLU A 31 83.03 3.07 -61.55
N ALA A 32 83.36 4.31 -61.13
CA ALA A 32 84.16 5.35 -61.81
C ALA A 32 83.64 5.93 -63.16
N PRO A 33 84.03 7.17 -63.58
CA PRO A 33 85.16 7.98 -63.12
C PRO A 33 84.85 9.46 -62.82
N ALA A 34 85.89 10.14 -62.34
CA ALA A 34 86.01 11.59 -62.19
C ALA A 34 85.39 12.38 -63.38
N ALA A 35 84.41 13.22 -63.06
CA ALA A 35 84.03 14.38 -63.84
C ALA A 35 84.14 15.61 -62.93
N THR A 36 85.32 16.22 -62.97
CA THR A 36 85.58 17.58 -62.53
C THR A 36 84.74 18.53 -63.39
N GLU A 37 83.48 18.74 -63.04
CA GLU A 37 82.76 19.94 -63.46
C GLU A 37 83.21 21.08 -62.56
N ALA A 38 84.26 21.76 -63.02
CA ALA A 38 84.63 23.07 -62.54
C ALA A 38 83.46 24.02 -62.81
N THR A 39 82.57 24.17 -61.82
CA THR A 39 81.68 25.33 -61.74
C THR A 39 82.57 26.54 -61.53
N THR A 40 82.97 27.13 -62.67
CA THR A 40 83.74 28.36 -62.73
C THR A 40 82.84 29.45 -62.16
N THR A 41 83.02 29.73 -60.87
CA THR A 41 82.51 30.94 -60.21
C THR A 41 83.16 32.15 -60.88
N PRO A 42 82.45 32.98 -61.67
CA PRO A 42 83.00 34.22 -62.19
C PRO A 42 82.60 35.38 -61.27
N GLN A 43 82.62 35.18 -59.94
CA GLN A 43 82.06 36.18 -59.01
C GLN A 43 83.12 36.86 -58.13
N ALA A 44 84.34 36.32 -58.08
CA ALA A 44 85.47 37.00 -57.42
C ALA A 44 86.10 38.11 -58.29
N ALA A 45 85.93 38.08 -59.62
CA ALA A 45 86.55 39.03 -60.54
C ALA A 45 85.77 40.34 -60.74
N ILE A 46 84.47 40.36 -60.47
CA ILE A 46 83.60 41.53 -60.71
C ILE A 46 83.71 42.56 -59.58
N VAL A 47 83.99 42.12 -58.35
CA VAL A 47 84.07 42.96 -57.14
C VAL A 47 85.31 43.88 -57.12
N PRO A 48 86.55 43.39 -57.37
CA PRO A 48 87.69 44.30 -57.43
C PRO A 48 87.55 45.32 -58.57
N ALA A 49 86.87 44.95 -59.67
CA ALA A 49 86.60 45.87 -60.76
C ALA A 49 85.55 46.94 -60.39
N ALA A 50 84.47 46.58 -59.69
CA ALA A 50 83.44 47.53 -59.25
C ALA A 50 83.96 48.46 -58.13
N GLU A 51 84.73 47.93 -57.17
CA GLU A 51 85.38 48.72 -56.12
C GLU A 51 86.48 49.62 -56.69
N ALA A 52 87.31 49.13 -57.63
CA ALA A 52 88.29 49.96 -58.34
C ALA A 52 87.63 51.03 -59.23
N GLN A 53 86.49 50.74 -59.86
CA GLN A 53 85.70 51.73 -60.58
C GLN A 53 85.06 52.76 -59.65
N ALA A 54 84.66 52.38 -58.44
CA ALA A 54 84.18 53.34 -57.45
C ALA A 54 85.32 54.27 -57.00
N ILE A 55 86.53 53.74 -56.72
CA ILE A 55 87.71 54.51 -56.35
C ILE A 55 88.08 55.49 -57.48
N SER A 56 88.15 55.05 -58.73
CA SER A 56 88.47 55.94 -59.87
C SER A 56 87.39 57.01 -60.12
N ARG A 57 86.11 56.71 -59.86
CA ARG A 57 85.03 57.72 -59.89
C ARG A 57 85.18 58.75 -58.79
N TRP A 58 85.59 58.35 -57.58
CA TRP A 58 85.85 59.28 -56.48
C TRP A 58 87.07 60.16 -56.75
N GLU A 59 88.13 59.62 -57.34
CA GLU A 59 89.29 60.38 -57.78
C GLU A 59 88.94 61.40 -58.88
N ALA A 60 88.11 61.01 -59.86
CA ALA A 60 87.61 61.92 -60.88
C ALA A 60 86.73 63.04 -60.29
N ILE A 61 85.87 62.72 -59.32
CA ILE A 61 85.06 63.72 -58.59
C ILE A 61 85.97 64.64 -57.76
N ALA A 62 87.02 64.11 -57.12
CA ALA A 62 87.99 64.91 -56.39
C ALA A 62 88.75 65.87 -57.32
N CYS A 63 89.07 65.43 -58.54
CA CYS A 63 89.65 66.29 -59.58
C CYS A 63 88.66 67.40 -60.00
N ASP A 64 87.38 67.07 -60.24
CA ASP A 64 86.32 68.04 -60.54
C ASP A 64 86.17 69.09 -59.40
N ILE A 65 86.26 68.66 -58.13
CA ILE A 65 86.23 69.54 -56.96
C ILE A 65 87.45 70.46 -56.94
N ALA A 66 88.66 69.93 -57.12
CA ALA A 66 89.88 70.73 -57.14
C ALA A 66 89.88 71.77 -58.28
N ILE A 67 89.33 71.42 -59.45
CA ILE A 67 89.12 72.36 -60.55
C ILE A 67 88.12 73.45 -60.16
N ALA A 68 87.04 73.09 -59.47
CA ALA A 68 86.03 74.05 -59.02
C ALA A 68 86.58 75.00 -57.94
N GLU A 69 87.38 74.48 -57.00
CA GLU A 69 88.08 75.26 -55.98
C GLU A 69 89.10 76.22 -56.59
N GLY A 70 89.89 75.77 -57.57
CA GLY A 70 90.84 76.63 -58.28
C GLY A 70 90.18 77.76 -59.07
N LYS A 71 88.94 77.55 -59.57
CA LYS A 71 88.15 78.58 -60.28
C LYS A 71 87.41 79.52 -59.33
N ALA A 72 87.10 79.11 -58.11
CA ALA A 72 86.32 79.89 -57.14
C ALA A 72 86.90 81.28 -56.81
N PRO A 73 88.19 81.48 -56.52
CA PRO A 73 88.71 82.80 -56.14
C PRO A 73 88.71 83.81 -57.31
N GLY A 74 88.71 83.34 -58.55
CA GLY A 74 88.64 84.20 -59.75
C GLY A 74 87.22 84.56 -60.19
N LYS A 75 86.19 84.12 -59.45
CA LYS A 75 84.77 84.33 -59.77
C LYS A 75 84.14 85.24 -58.72
N VAL A 76 84.28 86.55 -58.93
CA VAL A 76 83.50 87.58 -58.23
C VAL A 76 82.40 88.03 -59.16
N PHE A 77 81.14 87.96 -58.72
CA PHE A 77 79.98 88.33 -59.52
C PHE A 77 79.28 89.54 -58.90
N ASP A 78 78.86 90.49 -59.71
CA ASP A 78 77.94 91.54 -59.32
C ASP A 78 76.49 91.04 -59.48
N TYR A 79 75.74 90.96 -58.38
CA TYR A 79 74.40 90.36 -58.39
C TYR A 79 73.31 91.30 -58.91
N ASP A 80 73.59 92.60 -58.97
CA ASP A 80 72.65 93.61 -59.47
C ASP A 80 72.67 93.73 -61.00
N ASP A 81 73.78 93.34 -61.65
CA ASP A 81 73.86 93.22 -63.10
C ASP A 81 73.22 91.93 -63.61
N GLN A 82 72.36 92.04 -64.63
CA GLN A 82 71.60 90.90 -65.15
C GLN A 82 72.48 89.83 -65.82
N TRP A 83 73.61 90.23 -66.42
CA TRP A 83 74.53 89.29 -67.05
C TRP A 83 75.31 88.53 -65.98
N ASP A 84 75.88 89.22 -64.99
CA ASP A 84 76.70 88.60 -63.95
C ASP A 84 75.86 87.70 -63.02
N ASN A 85 74.63 88.11 -62.70
CA ASN A 85 73.68 87.27 -61.97
C ASN A 85 73.38 85.96 -62.72
N LYS A 86 73.25 86.01 -64.05
CA LYS A 86 73.05 84.80 -64.86
C LYS A 86 74.25 83.87 -64.80
N GLN A 87 75.48 84.40 -64.80
CA GLN A 87 76.68 83.56 -64.62
C GLN A 87 76.80 83.00 -63.22
N ALA A 88 76.50 83.78 -62.18
CA ALA A 88 76.48 83.31 -60.80
C ALA A 88 75.50 82.13 -60.64
N ARG A 89 74.31 82.23 -61.25
CA ARG A 89 73.32 81.13 -61.25
C ARG A 89 73.80 79.91 -62.03
N SER A 90 74.50 80.09 -63.14
CA SER A 90 75.11 78.99 -63.90
C SER A 90 76.20 78.28 -63.09
N TRP A 91 77.06 79.06 -62.42
CA TRP A 91 78.11 78.53 -61.55
C TRP A 91 77.55 77.74 -60.36
N VAL A 92 76.54 78.28 -59.68
CA VAL A 92 75.82 77.57 -58.62
C VAL A 92 75.16 76.29 -59.15
N TYR A 93 74.65 76.31 -60.38
CA TYR A 93 74.09 75.11 -61.02
C TYR A 93 75.18 74.04 -61.26
N GLU A 94 76.36 74.42 -61.73
CA GLU A 94 77.50 73.51 -61.90
C GLU A 94 77.92 72.88 -60.56
N LEU A 95 78.01 73.66 -59.49
CA LEU A 95 78.30 73.14 -58.14
C LEU A 95 77.20 72.19 -57.62
N ARG A 96 75.91 72.48 -57.91
CA ARG A 96 74.80 71.57 -57.61
C ARG A 96 74.89 70.27 -58.40
N GLN A 97 75.31 70.33 -59.67
CA GLN A 97 75.55 69.13 -60.48
C GLN A 97 76.69 68.29 -59.91
N LEU A 98 77.78 68.91 -59.47
CA LEU A 98 78.89 68.23 -58.79
C LEU A 98 78.45 67.56 -57.47
N LYS A 99 77.67 68.26 -56.64
CA LYS A 99 77.02 67.68 -55.45
C LYS A 99 76.13 66.48 -55.82
N GLY A 100 75.38 66.58 -56.92
CA GLY A 100 74.57 65.49 -57.44
C GLY A 100 75.38 64.30 -57.96
N LYS A 101 76.60 64.51 -58.48
CA LYS A 101 77.52 63.43 -58.87
C LYS A 101 78.05 62.67 -57.64
N ILE A 102 78.44 63.39 -56.58
CA ILE A 102 78.89 62.81 -55.29
C ILE A 102 77.83 61.87 -54.71
N GLU A 103 76.58 62.35 -54.61
CA GLU A 103 75.50 61.54 -54.00
C GLU A 103 75.14 60.32 -54.87
N ARG A 104 75.24 60.42 -56.20
CA ARG A 104 75.08 59.27 -57.10
C ARG A 104 76.19 58.23 -56.90
N ALA A 105 77.46 58.66 -56.89
CA ALA A 105 78.59 57.76 -56.65
C ALA A 105 78.49 57.05 -55.29
N ARG A 106 78.03 57.75 -54.25
CA ARG A 106 77.74 57.16 -52.93
C ARG A 106 76.65 56.10 -52.98
N LYS A 107 75.53 56.38 -53.66
CA LYS A 107 74.42 55.42 -53.78
C LYS A 107 74.83 54.18 -54.55
N ASP A 108 75.53 54.35 -55.67
CA ASP A 108 76.02 53.25 -56.50
C ASP A 108 76.97 52.33 -55.71
N ALA A 109 77.92 52.91 -54.97
CA ALA A 109 78.84 52.15 -54.13
C ALA A 109 78.10 51.36 -53.02
N LYS A 110 77.09 51.97 -52.39
CA LYS A 110 76.29 51.29 -51.36
C LYS A 110 75.40 50.18 -51.93
N ALA A 111 74.91 50.34 -53.16
CA ALA A 111 74.02 49.36 -53.80
C ALA A 111 74.70 47.99 -53.96
N VAL A 112 75.97 47.96 -54.39
CA VAL A 112 76.75 46.73 -54.57
C VAL A 112 76.86 45.93 -53.26
N HIS A 113 77.14 46.60 -52.14
CA HIS A 113 77.22 45.93 -50.84
C HIS A 113 75.85 45.46 -50.33
N LEU A 114 74.78 46.21 -50.61
CA LEU A 114 73.43 45.82 -50.24
C LEU A 114 72.95 44.58 -51.02
N GLU A 115 73.24 44.52 -52.32
CA GLU A 115 72.96 43.34 -53.16
C GLU A 115 73.74 42.12 -52.69
N ARG A 116 75.02 42.28 -52.34
CA ARG A 116 75.83 41.22 -51.74
C ARG A 116 75.23 40.73 -50.42
N GLY A 117 74.79 41.63 -49.55
CA GLY A 117 74.12 41.27 -48.29
C GLY A 117 72.87 40.42 -48.54
N LYS A 118 72.00 40.84 -49.48
CA LYS A 118 70.82 40.07 -49.87
C LYS A 118 71.17 38.68 -50.41
N ALA A 119 72.18 38.58 -51.28
CA ALA A 119 72.60 37.30 -51.84
C ALA A 119 73.14 36.34 -50.76
N VAL A 120 73.85 36.86 -49.75
CA VAL A 120 74.29 36.09 -48.59
C VAL A 120 73.10 35.59 -47.77
N ASP A 121 72.12 36.45 -47.48
CA ASP A 121 70.91 36.07 -46.73
C ASP A 121 70.07 35.03 -47.47
N GLU A 122 69.93 35.17 -48.80
CA GLU A 122 69.26 34.17 -49.63
C GLU A 122 69.99 32.84 -49.63
N SER A 123 71.33 32.86 -49.73
CA SER A 123 72.15 31.66 -49.65
C SER A 123 72.03 31.00 -48.27
N ALA A 124 72.03 31.79 -47.19
CA ALA A 124 71.83 31.29 -45.83
C ALA A 124 70.46 30.62 -45.69
N LYS A 125 69.38 31.23 -46.18
CA LYS A 125 68.03 30.62 -46.17
C LYS A 125 67.95 29.32 -46.95
N LEU A 126 68.62 29.23 -48.10
CA LEU A 126 68.66 27.99 -48.88
C LEU A 126 69.41 26.88 -48.15
N LEU A 127 70.53 27.23 -47.50
CA LEU A 127 71.30 26.28 -46.69
C LEU A 127 70.52 25.85 -45.44
N GLU A 128 69.86 26.78 -44.74
CA GLU A 128 68.97 26.47 -43.61
C GLU A 128 67.84 25.54 -44.04
N ALA A 129 67.18 25.80 -45.17
CA ALA A 129 66.12 24.94 -45.69
C ALA A 129 66.66 23.55 -46.08
N ALA A 130 67.86 23.47 -46.66
CA ALA A 130 68.50 22.19 -46.99
C ALA A 130 68.81 21.38 -45.73
N VAL A 131 69.39 22.01 -44.70
CA VAL A 131 69.68 21.37 -43.41
C VAL A 131 68.38 20.95 -42.72
N GLN A 132 67.36 21.81 -42.71
CA GLN A 132 66.05 21.48 -42.13
C GLN A 132 65.40 20.29 -42.85
N GLY A 133 65.50 20.22 -44.18
CA GLY A 133 65.02 19.08 -44.95
C GLY A 133 65.75 17.77 -44.64
N LEU A 134 66.99 17.82 -44.15
CA LEU A 134 67.72 16.65 -43.63
C LEU A 134 67.29 16.29 -42.20
N ILE A 135 66.99 17.28 -41.35
CA ILE A 135 66.59 17.07 -39.96
C ILE A 135 65.17 16.52 -39.84
N GLU A 136 64.22 17.11 -40.57
CA GLU A 136 62.78 16.88 -40.41
C GLU A 136 62.35 15.40 -40.51
N PRO A 137 62.86 14.58 -41.44
CA PRO A 137 62.50 13.17 -41.51
C PRO A 137 62.95 12.38 -40.27
N HIS A 138 64.15 12.68 -39.75
CA HIS A 138 64.68 12.03 -38.55
C HIS A 138 63.95 12.48 -37.29
N GLU A 139 63.70 13.78 -37.15
CA GLU A 139 62.93 14.32 -36.02
C GLU A 139 61.50 13.74 -35.99
N THR A 140 60.85 13.63 -37.16
CA THR A 140 59.52 13.02 -37.28
C THR A 140 59.55 11.53 -36.89
N ALA A 141 60.57 10.79 -37.33
CA ALA A 141 60.72 9.38 -36.98
C ALA A 141 60.98 9.16 -35.48
N ILE A 142 61.83 9.99 -34.87
CA ILE A 142 62.11 9.96 -33.43
C ILE A 142 60.83 10.25 -32.65
N LYS A 143 60.11 11.34 -32.98
CA LYS A 143 58.83 11.67 -32.32
C LYS A 143 57.79 10.56 -32.47
N ALA A 144 57.76 9.87 -33.62
CA ALA A 144 56.86 8.75 -33.82
C ALA A 144 57.22 7.53 -32.97
N ILE A 145 58.50 7.29 -32.69
CA ILE A 145 58.97 6.24 -31.78
C ILE A 145 58.65 6.61 -30.34
N GLU A 146 58.97 7.84 -29.93
CA GLU A 146 58.66 8.37 -28.59
C GLU A 146 57.16 8.29 -28.29
N ALA A 147 56.30 8.66 -29.25
CA ALA A 147 54.86 8.58 -29.07
C ALA A 147 54.35 7.13 -28.94
N LYS A 148 54.95 6.17 -29.65
CA LYS A 148 54.61 4.74 -29.49
C LYS A 148 55.04 4.21 -28.13
N GLU A 149 56.19 4.64 -27.65
CA GLU A 149 56.73 4.23 -26.38
C GLU A 149 55.92 4.80 -25.21
N GLU A 150 55.55 6.09 -25.27
CA GLU A 150 54.65 6.69 -24.28
C GLU A 150 53.29 5.97 -24.26
N ALA A 151 52.72 5.66 -25.44
CA ALA A 151 51.47 4.90 -25.52
C ALA A 151 51.58 3.48 -24.94
N ARG A 152 52.73 2.81 -25.12
CA ARG A 152 53.02 1.50 -24.51
C ARG A 152 53.08 1.61 -22.99
N ILE A 153 53.80 2.61 -22.46
CA ILE A 153 53.92 2.87 -21.03
C ILE A 153 52.56 3.22 -20.42
N GLU A 154 51.77 4.08 -21.07
CA GLU A 154 50.41 4.42 -20.64
C GLU A 154 49.50 3.18 -20.61
N ALA A 155 49.59 2.30 -21.61
CA ALA A 155 48.82 1.04 -21.61
C ALA A 155 49.21 0.14 -20.42
N HIS A 156 50.50 0.03 -20.11
CA HIS A 156 50.97 -0.74 -18.96
C HIS A 156 50.50 -0.13 -17.63
N ARG A 157 50.58 1.21 -17.49
CA ARG A 157 50.06 1.93 -16.31
C ARG A 157 48.55 1.74 -16.14
N ALA A 158 47.78 1.79 -17.23
CA ALA A 158 46.35 1.57 -17.20
C ALA A 158 45.99 0.16 -16.70
N VAL A 159 46.79 -0.87 -17.02
CA VAL A 159 46.62 -2.22 -16.46
C VAL A 159 46.89 -2.23 -14.96
N LEU A 160 47.96 -1.57 -14.50
CA LEU A 160 48.29 -1.47 -13.08
C LEU A 160 47.21 -0.72 -12.27
N ASP A 161 46.59 0.29 -12.87
CA ASP A 161 45.49 1.04 -12.27
C ASP A 161 44.19 0.23 -12.27
N ARG A 162 43.95 -0.56 -13.32
CA ARG A 162 42.85 -1.54 -13.35
C ARG A 162 42.98 -2.56 -12.23
N ILE A 163 44.18 -3.11 -11.99
CA ILE A 163 44.42 -4.05 -10.87
C ILE A 163 44.04 -3.40 -9.53
N ALA A 164 44.43 -2.14 -9.31
CA ALA A 164 44.10 -1.42 -8.08
C ALA A 164 42.58 -1.23 -7.93
N ALA A 165 41.90 -0.81 -8.99
CA ALA A 165 40.46 -0.57 -9.02
C ALA A 165 39.62 -1.84 -8.71
N LEU A 166 40.12 -3.04 -9.05
CA LEU A 166 39.42 -4.29 -8.74
C LEU A 166 39.17 -4.49 -7.25
N THR A 167 40.02 -3.93 -6.38
CA THR A 167 39.90 -4.11 -4.93
C THR A 167 38.93 -3.11 -4.25
N GLU A 168 38.48 -2.08 -4.97
CA GLU A 168 37.70 -0.97 -4.40
C GLU A 168 36.18 -1.19 -4.53
N GLY A 169 35.42 -0.93 -3.46
CA GLY A 169 33.95 -0.94 -3.53
C GLY A 169 33.34 -2.32 -3.78
N VAL A 170 33.91 -3.37 -3.18
CA VAL A 170 33.35 -4.73 -3.22
C VAL A 170 32.36 -4.89 -2.07
N GLU A 171 31.10 -5.19 -2.39
CA GLU A 171 30.00 -5.24 -1.40
C GLU A 171 29.46 -6.65 -1.13
N THR A 172 29.62 -7.59 -2.07
CA THR A 172 29.06 -8.96 -1.97
C THR A 172 30.12 -10.01 -2.26
N ALA A 173 29.93 -11.22 -1.73
CA ALA A 173 30.83 -12.34 -2.00
C ALA A 173 30.88 -12.69 -3.49
N LEU A 174 29.74 -12.59 -4.18
CA LEU A 174 29.66 -12.82 -5.62
C LEU A 174 30.50 -11.81 -6.43
N ASP A 175 30.44 -10.53 -6.06
CA ASP A 175 31.26 -9.49 -6.70
C ASP A 175 32.75 -9.73 -6.45
N ALA A 176 33.13 -10.05 -5.20
CA ALA A 176 34.51 -10.41 -4.86
C ALA A 176 35.02 -11.60 -5.71
N SER A 177 34.20 -12.63 -5.88
CA SER A 177 34.52 -13.81 -6.69
C SER A 177 34.69 -13.47 -8.17
N ALA A 178 33.81 -12.64 -8.73
CA ALA A 178 33.91 -12.19 -10.12
C ALA A 178 35.20 -11.40 -10.37
N ARG A 179 35.58 -10.52 -9.44
CA ARG A 179 36.80 -9.72 -9.54
C ARG A 179 38.07 -10.53 -9.33
N LEU A 180 38.04 -11.58 -8.50
CA LEU A 180 39.13 -12.56 -8.41
C LEU A 180 39.35 -13.29 -9.74
N ALA A 181 38.26 -13.68 -10.41
CA ALA A 181 38.32 -14.27 -11.73
C ALA A 181 38.91 -13.29 -12.76
N GLU A 182 38.47 -12.01 -12.74
CA GLU A 182 39.01 -10.97 -13.61
C GLU A 182 40.50 -10.74 -13.37
N LEU A 183 40.93 -10.65 -12.10
CA LEU A 183 42.34 -10.51 -11.74
C LEU A 183 43.18 -11.68 -12.26
N GLY A 184 42.64 -12.90 -12.22
CA GLY A 184 43.28 -14.10 -12.76
C GLY A 184 43.47 -14.10 -14.29
N THR A 185 42.76 -13.23 -15.02
CA THR A 185 42.97 -13.06 -16.48
C THR A 185 44.13 -12.13 -16.82
N ILE A 186 44.61 -11.34 -15.86
CA ILE A 186 45.68 -10.38 -16.07
C ILE A 186 47.02 -11.10 -15.92
N ASP A 187 47.77 -11.19 -17.01
CA ASP A 187 49.13 -11.75 -16.99
C ASP A 187 50.17 -10.63 -16.74
N PRO A 188 50.78 -10.57 -15.55
CA PRO A 188 51.75 -9.52 -15.21
C PRO A 188 53.05 -9.65 -16.01
N THR A 189 53.34 -10.80 -16.64
CA THR A 189 54.57 -10.97 -17.45
C THR A 189 54.53 -10.16 -18.75
N THR A 190 53.33 -9.79 -19.21
CA THR A 190 53.14 -8.98 -20.41
C THR A 190 53.51 -7.50 -20.23
N LEU A 191 53.74 -7.05 -18.99
CA LEU A 191 53.98 -5.65 -18.65
C LEU A 191 55.46 -5.21 -18.75
N GLU A 192 56.33 -6.09 -19.25
CA GLU A 192 57.76 -5.82 -19.49
C GLU A 192 58.48 -5.23 -18.26
N GLU A 193 58.93 -3.96 -18.31
CA GLU A 193 59.61 -3.28 -17.20
C GLU A 193 58.75 -3.12 -15.94
N PHE A 194 57.42 -3.19 -16.10
CA PHE A 194 56.46 -3.16 -15.00
C PHE A 194 56.06 -4.57 -14.53
N SER A 195 56.67 -5.65 -15.02
CA SER A 195 56.25 -7.01 -14.68
C SER A 195 56.36 -7.32 -13.19
N GLU A 196 57.43 -6.86 -12.54
CA GLU A 196 57.61 -7.04 -11.09
C GLU A 196 56.59 -6.23 -10.29
N ALA A 197 56.39 -4.95 -10.66
CA ALA A 197 55.39 -4.10 -10.04
C ALA A 197 53.96 -4.65 -10.23
N GLY A 198 53.65 -5.17 -11.43
CA GLY A 198 52.39 -5.82 -11.75
C GLY A 198 52.18 -7.11 -10.98
N ALA A 199 53.20 -7.97 -10.88
CA ALA A 199 53.13 -9.19 -10.09
C ALA A 199 52.86 -8.91 -8.61
N ASN A 200 53.56 -7.91 -8.03
CA ASN A 200 53.35 -7.49 -6.65
C ASN A 200 51.94 -6.95 -6.44
N ARG A 201 51.45 -6.05 -7.32
CA ARG A 201 50.07 -5.54 -7.23
C ARG A 201 49.02 -6.63 -7.41
N CYS A 202 49.24 -7.58 -8.33
CA CYS A 202 48.34 -8.72 -8.48
C CYS A 202 48.31 -9.58 -7.22
N ALA A 203 49.47 -9.84 -6.60
CA ALA A 203 49.54 -10.61 -5.35
C ALA A 203 48.80 -9.91 -4.20
N GLU A 204 49.05 -8.60 -4.01
CA GLU A 204 48.37 -7.78 -3.01
C GLU A 204 46.86 -7.72 -3.25
N ALA A 205 46.43 -7.52 -4.50
CA ALA A 205 45.02 -7.48 -4.87
C ALA A 205 44.34 -8.83 -4.66
N LEU A 206 45.04 -9.93 -4.98
CA LEU A 206 44.54 -11.30 -4.79
C LEU A 206 44.35 -11.61 -3.31
N GLU A 207 45.33 -11.33 -2.46
CA GLU A 207 45.22 -11.52 -1.01
C GLU A 207 44.06 -10.69 -0.44
N ARG A 208 43.98 -9.41 -0.81
CA ARG A 208 42.91 -8.52 -0.33
C ARG A 208 41.52 -8.98 -0.77
N LEU A 209 41.37 -9.37 -2.03
CA LEU A 209 40.08 -9.85 -2.55
C LEU A 209 39.68 -11.21 -1.96
N GLN A 210 40.64 -12.09 -1.68
CA GLN A 210 40.37 -13.37 -0.99
C GLN A 210 39.85 -13.13 0.43
N ILE A 211 40.51 -12.27 1.21
CA ILE A 211 40.07 -11.92 2.56
C ILE A 211 38.66 -11.29 2.53
N LEU A 212 38.41 -10.38 1.58
CA LEU A 212 37.10 -9.76 1.41
C LEU A 212 36.03 -10.78 1.01
N HIS A 213 36.31 -11.66 0.05
CA HIS A 213 35.42 -12.73 -0.37
C HIS A 213 35.02 -13.61 0.80
N ASP A 214 35.99 -14.11 1.56
CA ASP A 214 35.73 -15.05 2.66
C ASP A 214 34.95 -14.37 3.79
N THR A 215 35.26 -13.11 4.09
CA THR A 215 34.53 -12.32 5.08
C THR A 215 33.08 -12.09 4.67
N LEU A 216 32.85 -11.69 3.41
CA LEU A 216 31.51 -11.45 2.88
C LEU A 216 30.70 -12.74 2.75
N ALA A 217 31.34 -13.84 2.33
CA ALA A 217 30.70 -15.15 2.23
C ALA A 217 30.26 -15.65 3.61
N ALA A 218 31.09 -15.47 4.65
CA ALA A 218 30.73 -15.79 6.02
C ALA A 218 29.55 -14.95 6.51
N GLN A 219 29.56 -13.63 6.27
CA GLN A 219 28.46 -12.73 6.64
C GLN A 219 27.15 -13.09 5.92
N GLU A 220 27.21 -13.40 4.62
CA GLU A 220 26.05 -13.82 3.84
C GLU A 220 25.49 -15.16 4.36
N ALA A 221 26.35 -16.14 4.66
CA ALA A 221 25.95 -17.42 5.26
C ALA A 221 25.28 -17.22 6.64
N GLU A 222 25.88 -16.42 7.51
CA GLU A 222 25.30 -16.07 8.83
C GLU A 222 23.93 -15.40 8.69
N ARG A 223 23.76 -14.48 7.73
CA ARG A 223 22.46 -13.83 7.47
C ARG A 223 21.42 -14.84 7.01
N MET A 224 21.78 -15.75 6.10
CA MET A 224 20.88 -16.81 5.63
C MET A 224 20.48 -17.78 6.76
N GLU A 225 21.42 -18.17 7.62
CA GLU A 225 21.13 -19.01 8.79
C GLU A 225 20.22 -18.29 9.80
N LEU A 226 20.46 -17.01 10.08
CA LEU A 226 19.61 -16.20 10.95
C LEU A 226 18.19 -16.05 10.39
N GLU A 227 18.04 -15.88 9.08
CA GLU A 227 16.73 -15.82 8.43
C GLU A 227 16.02 -17.17 8.48
N ALA A 228 16.72 -18.28 8.25
CA ALA A 228 16.18 -19.63 8.39
C ALA A 228 15.71 -19.90 9.83
N LEU A 229 16.50 -19.52 10.83
CA LEU A 229 16.14 -19.64 12.25
C LEU A 229 14.92 -18.77 12.62
N ARG A 230 14.80 -17.57 12.05
CA ARG A 230 13.63 -16.70 12.25
C ARG A 230 12.38 -17.30 11.61
N ALA A 231 12.50 -17.84 10.39
CA ALA A 231 11.41 -18.52 9.70
C ALA A 231 10.96 -19.77 10.45
N GLU A 232 11.90 -20.58 10.96
CA GLU A 232 11.59 -21.76 11.76
C GLU A 232 10.88 -21.40 13.07
N LYS A 233 11.38 -20.38 13.80
CA LYS A 233 10.72 -19.91 15.03
C LYS A 233 9.30 -19.41 14.75
N ALA A 234 9.12 -18.61 13.71
CA ALA A 234 7.80 -18.12 13.32
C ALA A 234 6.84 -19.29 12.98
N ALA A 235 7.33 -20.31 12.25
CA ALA A 235 6.54 -21.50 11.94
C ALA A 235 6.16 -22.31 13.19
N ARG A 236 7.08 -22.45 14.16
CA ARG A 236 6.80 -23.12 15.44
C ARG A 236 5.77 -22.35 16.27
N GLU A 237 5.93 -21.04 16.40
CA GLU A 237 4.97 -20.19 17.11
C GLU A 237 3.57 -20.24 16.48
N GLU A 238 3.49 -20.25 15.15
CA GLU A 238 2.21 -20.39 14.46
C GLU A 238 1.59 -21.78 14.65
N ALA A 239 2.40 -22.84 14.59
CA ALA A 239 1.94 -24.20 14.91
C ALA A 239 1.45 -24.31 16.36
N ASP A 240 2.15 -23.72 17.32
CA ASP A 240 1.77 -23.70 18.74
C ASP A 240 0.48 -22.90 18.97
N ARG A 241 0.30 -21.75 18.28
CA ARG A 241 -0.96 -20.99 18.32
C ARG A 241 -2.13 -21.79 17.76
N ILE A 242 -1.93 -22.46 16.62
CA ILE A 242 -2.97 -23.32 16.03
C ILE A 242 -3.29 -24.47 16.98
N ALA A 243 -2.28 -25.11 17.59
CA ALA A 243 -2.49 -26.17 18.56
C ALA A 243 -3.21 -25.69 19.83
N GLN A 244 -2.90 -24.49 20.33
CA GLN A 244 -3.61 -23.88 21.45
C GLN A 244 -5.07 -23.59 21.10
N LEU A 245 -5.34 -22.98 19.94
CA LEU A 245 -6.70 -22.74 19.46
C LEU A 245 -7.49 -24.04 19.29
N GLN A 246 -6.85 -25.11 18.82
CA GLN A 246 -7.49 -26.42 18.72
C GLN A 246 -7.81 -27.01 20.10
N ARG A 247 -6.90 -26.91 21.07
CA ARG A 247 -7.15 -27.35 22.45
C ARG A 247 -8.27 -26.54 23.09
N GLU A 248 -8.26 -25.22 22.91
CA GLU A 248 -9.32 -24.33 23.40
C GLU A 248 -10.67 -24.66 22.75
N ALA A 249 -10.70 -24.95 21.44
CA ALA A 249 -11.93 -25.36 20.75
C ALA A 249 -12.46 -26.71 21.26
N VAL A 250 -11.58 -27.69 21.52
CA VAL A 250 -11.98 -29.00 22.09
C VAL A 250 -12.49 -28.83 23.52
N GLU A 251 -11.83 -28.02 24.34
CA GLU A 251 -12.27 -27.73 25.70
C GLU A 251 -13.59 -26.95 25.73
N ALA A 252 -13.77 -25.98 24.82
CA ALA A 252 -15.03 -25.26 24.67
C ALA A 252 -16.17 -26.18 24.23
N ASP A 253 -15.93 -27.11 23.29
CA ASP A 253 -16.92 -28.11 22.88
C ASP A 253 -17.27 -29.07 24.04
N ARG A 254 -16.28 -29.49 24.83
CA ARG A 254 -16.51 -30.30 26.02
C ARG A 254 -17.39 -29.56 27.04
N LEU A 255 -17.05 -28.32 27.36
CA LEU A 255 -17.84 -27.48 28.27
C LEU A 255 -19.26 -27.23 27.75
N ALA A 256 -19.41 -27.03 26.43
CA ALA A 256 -20.73 -26.88 25.81
C ALA A 256 -21.58 -28.15 25.95
N ARG A 257 -21.00 -29.33 25.72
CA ARG A 257 -21.68 -30.63 25.92
C ARG A 257 -22.04 -30.86 27.38
N GLU A 258 -21.12 -30.59 28.31
CA GLU A 258 -21.40 -30.69 29.75
C GLU A 258 -22.55 -29.75 30.15
N ALA A 259 -22.52 -28.49 29.71
CA ALA A 259 -23.59 -27.53 29.94
C ALA A 259 -24.93 -27.97 29.32
N GLU A 260 -24.92 -28.60 28.14
CA GLU A 260 -26.13 -29.13 27.51
C GLU A 260 -26.67 -30.35 28.27
N THR A 261 -25.81 -31.26 28.74
CA THR A 261 -26.23 -32.38 29.60
C THR A 261 -26.79 -31.92 30.95
N GLU A 262 -26.19 -30.91 31.58
CA GLU A 262 -26.72 -30.24 32.78
C GLU A 262 -28.09 -29.62 32.52
N ARG A 263 -28.25 -28.87 31.41
CA ARG A 263 -29.55 -28.30 31.02
C ARG A 263 -30.60 -29.37 30.78
N GLN A 264 -30.24 -30.48 30.13
CA GLN A 264 -31.15 -31.61 29.92
C GLN A 264 -31.53 -32.27 31.25
N ARG A 265 -30.59 -32.44 32.19
CA ARG A 265 -30.88 -32.93 33.54
C ARG A 265 -31.84 -32.02 34.29
N LEU A 266 -31.57 -30.72 34.32
CA LEU A 266 -32.43 -29.75 35.00
C LEU A 266 -33.83 -29.71 34.37
N ALA A 267 -33.92 -29.72 33.03
CA ALA A 267 -35.19 -29.78 32.33
C ALA A 267 -35.96 -31.08 32.62
N ALA A 268 -35.27 -32.23 32.68
CA ALA A 268 -35.88 -33.51 33.04
C ALA A 268 -36.31 -33.56 34.51
N GLU A 269 -35.56 -32.96 35.43
CA GLU A 269 -35.93 -32.82 36.85
C GLU A 269 -37.15 -31.91 37.01
N GLU A 270 -37.23 -30.78 36.28
CA GLU A 270 -38.41 -29.92 36.24
C GLU A 270 -39.63 -30.63 35.64
N GLN A 271 -39.47 -31.36 34.53
CA GLN A 271 -40.54 -32.17 33.95
C GLN A 271 -41.03 -33.24 34.93
N ALA A 272 -40.12 -33.98 35.57
CA ALA A 272 -40.50 -34.97 36.57
C ALA A 272 -41.20 -34.33 37.78
N ARG A 273 -40.81 -33.11 38.19
CA ARG A 273 -41.49 -32.38 39.25
C ARG A 273 -42.91 -31.96 38.83
N THR A 274 -43.06 -31.37 37.65
CA THR A 274 -44.37 -30.97 37.12
C THR A 274 -45.30 -32.16 36.88
N GLU A 275 -44.77 -33.30 36.43
CA GLU A 275 -45.53 -34.55 36.32
C GLU A 275 -45.96 -35.09 37.69
N ARG A 276 -45.08 -35.08 38.69
CA ARG A 276 -45.45 -35.46 40.07
C ARG A 276 -46.50 -34.52 40.66
N GLU A 277 -46.38 -33.22 40.44
CA GLU A 277 -47.38 -32.23 40.85
C GLU A 277 -48.71 -32.44 40.10
N ALA A 278 -48.67 -32.78 38.81
CA ALA A 278 -49.86 -33.09 38.02
C ALA A 278 -50.54 -34.41 38.44
N ILE A 279 -49.76 -35.44 38.77
CA ILE A 279 -50.26 -36.72 39.29
C ILE A 279 -50.89 -36.47 40.68
N ALA A 280 -50.20 -35.77 41.57
CA ALA A 280 -50.72 -35.41 42.89
C ALA A 280 -51.99 -34.55 42.79
N ALA A 281 -52.07 -33.62 41.84
CA ALA A 281 -53.26 -32.82 41.59
C ALA A 281 -54.44 -33.67 41.06
N ARG A 282 -54.17 -34.65 40.18
CA ARG A 282 -55.18 -35.60 39.70
C ARG A 282 -55.66 -36.53 40.81
N GLU A 283 -54.77 -37.00 41.67
CA GLU A 283 -55.11 -37.82 42.84
C GLU A 283 -55.93 -37.02 43.86
N ALA A 284 -55.55 -35.77 44.13
CA ALA A 284 -56.33 -34.87 44.99
C ALA A 284 -57.72 -34.57 44.40
N GLN A 285 -57.83 -34.36 43.09
CA GLN A 285 -59.13 -34.21 42.41
C GLN A 285 -59.97 -35.49 42.46
N ALA A 286 -59.35 -36.67 42.30
CA ALA A 286 -60.04 -37.94 42.41
C ALA A 286 -60.55 -38.19 43.83
N LEU A 287 -59.73 -37.91 44.86
CA LEU A 287 -60.13 -38.00 46.26
C LEU A 287 -61.26 -37.00 46.58
N ALA A 288 -61.16 -35.75 46.11
CA ALA A 288 -62.21 -34.76 46.27
C ALA A 288 -63.52 -35.18 45.59
N GLN A 289 -63.46 -35.84 44.42
CA GLN A 289 -64.66 -36.39 43.76
C GLN A 289 -65.26 -37.56 44.53
N VAL A 290 -64.43 -38.43 45.13
CA VAL A 290 -64.90 -39.54 45.98
C VAL A 290 -65.53 -39.01 47.27
N GLU A 291 -64.93 -37.99 47.91
CA GLU A 291 -65.50 -37.36 49.10
C GLU A 291 -66.79 -36.58 48.78
N ALA A 292 -66.83 -35.87 47.65
CA ALA A 292 -68.06 -35.21 47.18
C ALA A 292 -69.16 -36.22 46.85
N ALA A 293 -68.82 -37.37 46.25
CA ALA A 293 -69.77 -38.45 46.01
C ALA A 293 -70.26 -39.09 47.31
N ARG A 294 -69.39 -39.24 48.32
CA ARG A 294 -69.76 -39.76 49.65
C ARG A 294 -70.69 -38.80 50.40
N LEU A 295 -70.38 -37.51 50.39
CA LEU A 295 -71.25 -36.48 50.96
C LEU A 295 -72.60 -36.41 50.24
N ALA A 296 -72.61 -36.52 48.90
CA ALA A 296 -73.86 -36.59 48.14
C ALA A 296 -74.67 -37.87 48.44
N GLN A 297 -74.02 -39.01 48.71
CA GLN A 297 -74.69 -40.23 49.18
C GLN A 297 -75.25 -40.07 50.59
N GLU A 298 -74.47 -39.52 51.53
CA GLU A 298 -74.93 -39.24 52.90
C GLU A 298 -76.10 -38.24 52.91
N GLU A 299 -76.10 -37.22 52.04
CA GLU A 299 -77.22 -36.30 51.87
C GLU A 299 -78.44 -36.96 51.23
N ALA A 300 -78.25 -37.84 50.25
CA ALA A 300 -79.34 -38.61 49.65
C ALA A 300 -79.96 -39.61 50.65
N GLU A 301 -79.14 -40.26 51.48
CA GLU A 301 -79.59 -41.13 52.56
C GLU A 301 -80.31 -40.36 53.66
N ARG A 302 -79.84 -39.16 54.03
CA ARG A 302 -80.57 -38.27 54.94
C ARG A 302 -81.91 -37.85 54.37
N ARG A 303 -82.00 -37.49 53.09
CA ARG A 303 -83.28 -37.17 52.43
C ARG A 303 -84.23 -38.37 52.40
N LEU A 304 -83.72 -39.57 52.10
CA LEU A 304 -84.53 -40.80 52.15
C LEU A 304 -84.97 -41.16 53.58
N ALA A 305 -84.12 -40.94 54.58
CA ALA A 305 -84.46 -41.15 55.99
C ALA A 305 -85.48 -40.11 56.49
N GLU A 306 -85.37 -38.85 56.06
CA GLU A 306 -86.35 -37.80 56.35
C GLU A 306 -87.69 -38.07 55.66
N GLU A 307 -87.71 -38.54 54.41
CA GLU A 307 -88.94 -38.96 53.72
C GLU A 307 -89.60 -40.18 54.38
N LEU A 308 -88.82 -41.17 54.82
CA LEU A 308 -89.34 -42.32 55.56
C LEU A 308 -89.87 -41.92 56.94
N ALA A 309 -89.18 -41.01 57.65
CA ALA A 309 -89.64 -40.47 58.92
C ALA A 309 -90.90 -39.60 58.75
N ALA A 310 -91.01 -38.84 57.66
CA ALA A 310 -92.22 -38.08 57.33
C ALA A 310 -93.41 -39.00 57.06
N ARG A 311 -93.22 -40.07 56.27
CA ARG A 311 -94.25 -41.09 56.04
C ARG A 311 -94.67 -41.82 57.32
N GLN A 312 -93.74 -42.08 58.23
CA GLN A 312 -94.05 -42.67 59.54
C GLN A 312 -94.86 -41.70 60.41
N ARG A 313 -94.52 -40.40 60.43
CA ARG A 313 -95.30 -39.38 61.14
C ARG A 313 -96.69 -39.19 60.54
N GLU A 314 -96.83 -39.24 59.22
CA GLU A 314 -98.13 -39.20 58.54
C GLU A 314 -98.97 -40.44 58.88
N ALA A 315 -98.37 -41.63 58.91
CA ALA A 315 -99.06 -42.85 59.35
C ALA A 315 -99.48 -42.79 60.82
N GLU A 316 -98.64 -42.27 61.72
CA GLU A 316 -98.98 -42.07 63.13
C GLU A 316 -100.05 -40.99 63.33
N GLN A 317 -100.04 -39.93 62.52
CA GLN A 317 -101.11 -38.92 62.52
C GLN A 317 -102.43 -39.49 62.03
N GLN A 318 -102.42 -40.29 60.97
CA GLN A 318 -103.62 -40.98 60.49
C GLN A 318 -104.15 -42.00 61.51
N GLU A 319 -103.27 -42.69 62.25
CA GLU A 319 -103.69 -43.61 63.32
C GLU A 319 -104.27 -42.85 64.53
N ARG A 320 -103.73 -41.68 64.88
CA ARG A 320 -104.30 -40.82 65.93
C ARG A 320 -105.64 -40.22 65.52
N GLU A 321 -105.77 -39.73 64.29
CA GLU A 321 -107.03 -39.22 63.76
C GLU A 321 -108.09 -40.34 63.66
N ALA A 322 -107.70 -41.57 63.32
CA ALA A 322 -108.60 -42.72 63.34
C ALA A 322 -109.04 -43.10 64.77
N LYS A 323 -108.14 -43.00 65.75
CA LYS A 323 -108.46 -43.23 67.17
C LYS A 323 -109.34 -42.13 67.75
N ASP A 324 -109.12 -40.87 67.36
CA ASP A 324 -109.93 -39.73 67.79
C ASP A 324 -111.33 -39.76 67.13
N LEU A 325 -111.45 -40.20 65.87
CA LEU A 325 -112.76 -40.46 65.23
C LEU A 325 -113.51 -41.61 65.92
N ALA A 326 -112.81 -42.70 66.29
CA ALA A 326 -113.42 -43.82 67.00
C ALA A 326 -113.94 -43.40 68.38
N ALA A 327 -113.18 -42.59 69.12
CA ALA A 327 -113.59 -42.04 70.41
C ALA A 327 -114.77 -41.05 70.30
N GLN A 328 -114.86 -40.27 69.21
CA GLN A 328 -116.00 -39.38 68.95
C GLN A 328 -117.28 -40.15 68.60
N VAL A 329 -117.18 -41.28 67.91
CA VAL A 329 -118.32 -42.16 67.61
C VAL A 329 -118.81 -42.88 68.87
N GLU A 330 -117.91 -43.33 69.75
CA GLU A 330 -118.28 -43.92 71.05
C GLU A 330 -118.98 -42.89 71.96
N ALA A 331 -118.46 -41.66 72.04
CA ALA A 331 -119.08 -40.58 72.80
C ALA A 331 -120.47 -40.17 72.24
N ALA A 332 -120.67 -40.21 70.92
CA ALA A 332 -121.97 -39.94 70.31
C ALA A 332 -123.02 -41.02 70.61
N ILE A 333 -122.61 -42.30 70.63
CA ILE A 333 -123.48 -43.44 70.98
C ILE A 333 -123.89 -43.39 72.46
N GLU A 334 -123.01 -42.89 73.34
CA GLU A 334 -123.28 -42.77 74.78
C GLU A 334 -124.27 -41.62 75.09
N ILE A 335 -124.15 -40.49 74.39
CA ILE A 335 -125.12 -39.38 74.46
C ILE A 335 -126.50 -39.81 73.91
N GLU A 336 -126.54 -40.62 72.84
CA GLU A 336 -127.79 -41.11 72.27
C GLU A 336 -128.51 -42.12 73.19
N LYS A 337 -127.75 -42.92 73.95
CA LYS A 337 -128.29 -43.81 75.00
C LYS A 337 -128.86 -43.03 76.19
N GLU A 338 -128.24 -41.92 76.59
CA GLU A 338 -128.75 -41.04 77.65
C GLU A 338 -130.03 -40.29 77.22
N LEU A 339 -130.11 -39.87 75.96
CA LEU A 339 -131.32 -39.24 75.39
C LEU A 339 -132.48 -40.24 75.24
N TYR A 340 -132.22 -41.50 74.87
CA TYR A 340 -133.24 -42.54 74.79
C TYR A 340 -133.78 -42.93 76.17
N ALA A 341 -132.93 -42.98 77.19
CA ALA A 341 -133.33 -43.23 78.59
C ALA A 341 -134.19 -42.10 79.19
N ALA A 342 -133.89 -40.84 78.84
CA ALA A 342 -134.66 -39.67 79.29
C ALA A 342 -136.06 -39.58 78.64
N THR A 343 -136.24 -40.08 77.42
CA THR A 343 -137.56 -40.12 76.75
C THR A 343 -138.49 -41.22 77.26
N VAL A 344 -137.98 -42.34 77.78
CA VAL A 344 -138.80 -43.41 78.37
C VAL A 344 -139.39 -42.98 79.72
N GLN A 345 -138.64 -42.27 80.55
CA GLN A 345 -139.14 -41.74 81.84
C GLN A 345 -140.22 -40.65 81.70
N ARG A 346 -140.24 -39.89 80.58
CA ARG A 346 -141.31 -38.92 80.28
C ARG A 346 -142.60 -39.58 79.79
N ARG A 347 -142.52 -40.77 79.18
CA ARG A 347 -143.69 -41.49 78.67
C ARG A 347 -144.47 -42.19 79.78
N ASP A 348 -143.77 -42.73 80.78
CA ASP A 348 -144.40 -43.41 81.92
C ASP A 348 -145.08 -42.43 82.90
N GLY A 349 -144.60 -41.19 83.01
CA GLY A 349 -145.26 -40.13 83.77
C GLY A 349 -146.56 -39.61 83.13
N LEU A 350 -146.68 -39.67 81.80
CA LEU A 350 -147.85 -39.18 81.06
C LEU A 350 -149.02 -40.17 81.08
N VAL A 351 -148.72 -41.47 81.07
CA VAL A 351 -149.73 -42.55 81.15
C VAL A 351 -150.34 -42.66 82.55
N ALA A 352 -149.56 -42.37 83.60
CA ALA A 352 -150.06 -42.32 84.97
C ALA A 352 -151.04 -41.15 85.21
N ALA A 353 -150.75 -39.96 84.65
CA ALA A 353 -151.60 -38.77 84.82
C ALA A 353 -152.93 -38.83 84.03
N LEU A 354 -152.96 -39.49 82.86
CA LEU A 354 -154.18 -39.63 82.06
C LEU A 354 -155.17 -40.66 82.65
N THR A 355 -154.66 -41.65 83.38
CA THR A 355 -155.49 -42.72 83.96
C THR A 355 -156.22 -42.28 85.23
N GLU A 356 -155.66 -41.31 85.98
CA GLU A 356 -156.25 -40.79 87.22
C GLU A 356 -157.41 -39.81 86.97
N VAL A 357 -157.36 -39.06 85.86
CA VAL A 357 -158.42 -38.12 85.46
C VAL A 357 -159.65 -38.85 84.89
N LEU A 358 -159.46 -40.00 84.22
CA LEU A 358 -160.55 -40.73 83.57
C LEU A 358 -161.41 -41.57 84.53
N ILE A 359 -160.91 -41.94 85.71
CA ILE A 359 -161.67 -42.79 86.66
C ILE A 359 -162.52 -41.96 87.63
N THR A 360 -162.19 -40.67 87.83
CA THR A 360 -162.95 -39.78 88.73
C THR A 360 -164.07 -39.01 88.02
N MET A 361 -164.13 -39.04 86.68
CA MET A 361 -165.15 -38.33 85.91
C MET A 361 -166.43 -39.16 85.76
N ASP A 362 -167.54 -38.57 86.21
CA ASP A 362 -168.89 -39.08 86.04
C ASP A 362 -169.24 -39.29 84.54
N PRO A 363 -169.86 -40.43 84.16
CA PRO A 363 -170.10 -40.78 82.76
C PRO A 363 -170.90 -39.73 81.96
N GLY A 364 -171.79 -38.98 82.61
CA GLY A 364 -172.57 -37.92 81.96
C GLY A 364 -171.72 -36.69 81.58
N THR A 365 -170.61 -36.48 82.28
CA THR A 365 -169.70 -35.34 82.07
C THR A 365 -168.61 -35.69 81.06
N ALA A 366 -168.14 -36.94 81.04
CA ALA A 366 -167.17 -37.45 80.06
C ALA A 366 -167.75 -37.46 78.62
N ALA A 367 -169.02 -37.80 78.44
CA ALA A 367 -169.66 -37.82 77.12
C ALA A 367 -169.81 -36.41 76.50
N ARG A 368 -170.01 -35.37 77.32
CA ARG A 368 -170.08 -33.98 76.87
C ARG A 368 -168.71 -33.40 76.52
N ALA A 369 -167.68 -33.72 77.31
CA ALA A 369 -166.30 -33.27 77.04
C ALA A 369 -165.68 -33.91 75.78
N ILE A 370 -166.12 -35.12 75.41
CA ILE A 370 -165.73 -35.77 74.15
C ILE A 370 -166.48 -35.17 72.94
N ALA A 371 -167.75 -34.76 73.11
CA ALA A 371 -168.51 -34.10 72.05
C ALA A 371 -168.06 -32.66 71.75
N ASP A 372 -167.56 -31.94 72.76
CA ASP A 372 -167.15 -30.52 72.63
C ASP A 372 -165.63 -30.33 72.37
N GLY A 373 -164.84 -31.40 72.32
CA GLY A 373 -163.45 -31.36 71.83
C GLY A 373 -162.42 -30.65 72.73
N THR A 374 -162.67 -30.50 74.03
CA THR A 374 -161.83 -29.69 74.95
C THR A 374 -161.00 -30.49 75.97
N LEU A 375 -160.77 -31.78 75.75
CA LEU A 375 -159.95 -32.63 76.63
C LEU A 375 -158.45 -32.50 76.31
N HIS A 376 -157.85 -31.45 76.87
CA HIS A 376 -156.41 -31.18 77.03
C HIS A 376 -155.69 -30.40 75.89
N PRO A 377 -154.96 -29.30 76.20
CA PRO A 377 -154.33 -28.40 75.22
C PRO A 377 -153.14 -28.97 74.43
N ALA A 378 -152.92 -30.28 74.48
CA ALA A 378 -151.83 -30.96 73.79
C ALA A 378 -152.31 -31.99 72.75
N VAL A 379 -153.62 -32.08 72.52
CA VAL A 379 -154.21 -33.02 71.54
C VAL A 379 -155.13 -32.24 70.60
N GLN A 380 -154.54 -31.57 69.61
CA GLN A 380 -155.25 -31.19 68.39
C GLN A 380 -155.28 -32.42 67.49
N VAL A 381 -156.43 -33.09 67.40
CA VAL A 381 -156.68 -34.12 66.39
C VAL A 381 -157.11 -33.40 65.12
N ASP A 382 -156.18 -33.28 64.19
CA ASP A 382 -156.45 -32.81 62.83
C ASP A 382 -157.15 -33.93 62.04
N TRP A 383 -158.36 -33.66 61.56
CA TRP A 383 -159.22 -34.61 60.83
C TRP A 383 -159.13 -34.44 59.31
N SER A 384 -158.10 -33.77 58.80
CA SER A 384 -157.99 -33.40 57.38
C SER A 384 -157.32 -34.44 56.46
N GLU A 385 -156.91 -35.61 56.97
CA GLU A 385 -156.38 -36.73 56.16
C GLU A 385 -156.78 -38.09 56.77
N VAL A 386 -158.06 -38.46 56.83
CA VAL A 386 -158.89 -38.91 55.67
C VAL A 386 -159.07 -37.92 54.53
#